data_AF-A0A956EMX2-F1
#
_entry.id   AF-A0A956EMX2-F1
#
_cell.length_a   1.000
_cell.length_b   1.000
_cell.length_c   1.000
_cell.angle_alpha   90.00
_cell.angle_beta   90.00
_cell.angle_gamma   90.00
#
_symmetry.space_group_name_H-M   'P 1'
#
loop_
_entity.id
_entity.type
_entity.pdbx_description
1 polymer ?
#
loop_
_entity_poly.entity_id
_entity_poly.type
_entity_poly.pdbx_seq_one_letter_code
_entity_poly.pdbx_strand_id
1 'polypeptide(L)'
;MSGWRSKCVCWLLLAALAGACSSSESTGPRGGAGAAKDPFSPRVASFTKSGDRLTPTLSVTFEATISDPQGIDDIVSVKLLDVDGTSYGSFDALSEGTYAFTLDWRRAHEVQATSGTQAGVERTFQLEVIDRDDHHTFNRIDLNLTCDTTSEGPCNGVCIDMLQDDFNCGGCDLACSGASTNPNSPLSYCREALCHEVYESFDARTSCTAACASLGGTCDHDGVCPGEVCDLEEQSWAEYGNMSLRVPLSGCDAIPEATVSGESFSSLHCNCDDLPAGP
;
A
#
# COMPACT_ATOMS: atom_id res chain seq x y z
N MET A 1 -37.39 13.97 -29.46
CA MET A 1 -37.02 14.41 -28.10
C MET A 1 -37.79 13.57 -27.09
N SER A 2 -37.23 12.44 -26.66
CA SER A 2 -37.73 11.65 -25.53
C SER A 2 -36.61 10.71 -25.08
N GLY A 3 -35.92 11.10 -24.01
CA GLY A 3 -34.81 10.36 -23.43
C GLY A 3 -35.29 9.22 -22.54
N TRP A 4 -34.70 8.04 -22.72
CA TRP A 4 -34.75 6.95 -21.76
C TRP A 4 -33.67 7.17 -20.71
N ARG A 5 -34.09 7.25 -19.44
CA ARG A 5 -33.21 7.17 -18.26
C ARG A 5 -33.58 5.89 -17.50
N SER A 6 -32.75 4.86 -17.62
CA SER A 6 -32.80 3.70 -16.71
C SER A 6 -31.99 4.05 -15.46
N LYS A 7 -32.70 4.25 -14.34
CA LYS A 7 -32.10 4.26 -13.00
C LYS A 7 -32.24 2.85 -12.42
N CYS A 8 -31.12 2.15 -12.23
CA CYS A 8 -31.08 0.99 -11.34
C CYS A 8 -31.06 1.50 -9.90
N VAL A 9 -32.20 1.37 -9.21
CA VAL A 9 -32.29 1.52 -7.76
C VAL A 9 -32.17 0.12 -7.17
N CYS A 10 -31.06 -0.17 -6.52
CA CYS A 10 -30.88 -1.42 -5.76
C CYS A 10 -31.40 -1.18 -4.34
N TRP A 11 -32.55 -1.76 -4.03
CA TRP A 11 -33.10 -1.79 -2.68
C TRP A 11 -32.42 -2.90 -1.87
N LEU A 12 -31.89 -2.52 -0.71
CA LEU A 12 -31.53 -3.45 0.37
C LEU A 12 -32.81 -4.08 0.93
N LEU A 13 -32.85 -5.41 0.99
CA LEU A 13 -33.82 -6.14 1.80
C LEU A 13 -33.15 -7.41 2.35
N LEU A 14 -32.98 -7.42 3.68
CA LEU A 14 -32.64 -8.59 4.49
C LEU A 14 -33.79 -9.61 4.38
N ALA A 15 -33.48 -10.82 3.90
CA ALA A 15 -34.25 -12.02 4.20
C ALA A 15 -33.34 -13.25 4.16
N ALA A 16 -33.17 -13.89 5.31
CA ALA A 16 -32.53 -15.18 5.46
C ALA A 16 -33.39 -16.28 4.81
N LEU A 17 -32.85 -16.93 3.78
CA LEU A 17 -33.38 -18.18 3.22
C LEU A 17 -32.19 -19.03 2.78
N ALA A 18 -31.96 -20.11 3.52
CA ALA A 18 -31.06 -21.19 3.15
C ALA A 18 -31.62 -21.91 1.91
N GLY A 19 -31.17 -21.49 0.73
CA GLY A 19 -31.42 -22.15 -0.55
C GLY A 19 -30.10 -22.67 -1.11
N ALA A 20 -29.93 -23.99 -1.12
CA ALA A 20 -28.81 -24.65 -1.77
C ALA A 20 -28.83 -24.34 -3.28
N CYS A 21 -27.93 -23.46 -3.74
CA CYS A 21 -27.70 -23.27 -5.16
C CYS A 21 -26.74 -24.38 -5.63
N SER A 22 -27.30 -25.34 -6.35
CA SER A 22 -26.55 -26.43 -6.98
C SER A 22 -25.56 -25.83 -7.97
N SER A 23 -24.27 -25.93 -7.67
CA SER A 23 -23.17 -25.57 -8.54
C SER A 23 -23.11 -26.55 -9.70
N SER A 24 -23.58 -26.15 -10.88
CA SER A 24 -23.30 -26.85 -12.12
C SER A 24 -21.81 -26.70 -12.43
N GLU A 25 -21.05 -27.76 -12.13
CA GLU A 25 -19.66 -27.91 -12.54
C GLU A 25 -19.55 -27.82 -14.06
N SER A 26 -19.15 -26.64 -14.55
CA SER A 26 -18.70 -26.46 -15.92
C SER A 26 -17.33 -27.13 -16.06
N THR A 27 -17.34 -28.35 -16.57
CA THR A 27 -16.16 -29.09 -17.01
C THR A 27 -15.28 -28.24 -17.93
N GLY A 28 -14.11 -27.84 -17.40
CA GLY A 28 -12.83 -27.63 -18.10
C GLY A 28 -12.80 -26.66 -19.29
N PRO A 29 -11.98 -25.59 -19.25
CA PRO A 29 -11.71 -24.81 -20.45
C PRO A 29 -10.99 -25.70 -21.47
N ARG A 30 -11.73 -26.11 -22.50
CA ARG A 30 -11.18 -26.65 -23.75
C ARG A 30 -10.15 -25.66 -24.26
N GLY A 31 -8.93 -26.15 -24.53
CA GLY A 31 -7.90 -25.39 -25.24
C GLY A 31 -8.51 -24.73 -26.47
N GLY A 32 -8.58 -23.40 -26.45
CA GLY A 32 -9.16 -22.61 -27.53
C GLY A 32 -8.34 -22.86 -28.78
N ALA A 33 -8.93 -23.53 -29.76
CA ALA A 33 -8.48 -23.45 -31.14
C ALA A 33 -8.46 -21.96 -31.46
N GLY A 34 -7.27 -21.38 -31.60
CA GLY A 34 -7.08 -19.96 -31.82
C GLY A 34 -7.98 -19.53 -32.98
N ALA A 35 -8.90 -18.61 -32.70
CA ALA A 35 -9.67 -17.96 -33.75
C ALA A 35 -8.66 -17.49 -34.80
N ALA A 36 -8.85 -17.94 -36.04
CA ALA A 36 -7.96 -17.57 -37.12
C ALA A 36 -7.87 -16.04 -37.13
N LYS A 37 -6.65 -15.51 -37.00
CA LYS A 37 -6.42 -14.07 -37.04
C LYS A 37 -7.01 -13.57 -38.36
N ASP A 38 -7.91 -12.59 -38.26
CA ASP A 38 -8.52 -11.99 -39.43
C ASP A 38 -7.41 -11.51 -40.38
N PRO A 39 -7.38 -12.01 -41.64
CA PRO A 39 -6.31 -11.72 -42.57
C PRO A 39 -6.23 -10.25 -42.97
N PHE A 40 -7.29 -9.46 -42.75
CA PHE A 40 -7.39 -8.03 -43.06
C PHE A 40 -7.03 -7.12 -41.91
N SER A 41 -7.00 -7.63 -40.66
CA SER A 41 -6.68 -6.78 -39.52
C SER A 41 -5.25 -6.22 -39.56
N PRO A 42 -5.04 -5.01 -38.98
CA PRO A 42 -3.72 -4.47 -38.71
C PRO A 42 -2.82 -5.45 -37.96
N ARG A 43 -1.52 -5.26 -38.11
CA ARG A 43 -0.50 -6.08 -37.47
C ARG A 43 0.53 -5.20 -36.81
N VAL A 44 0.66 -5.35 -35.50
CA VAL A 44 1.74 -4.75 -34.71
C VAL A 44 2.96 -5.66 -34.84
N ALA A 45 4.00 -5.17 -35.50
CA ALA A 45 5.29 -5.85 -35.63
C ALA A 45 6.14 -5.68 -34.37
N SER A 46 6.08 -4.50 -33.74
CA SER A 46 6.74 -4.19 -32.47
C SER A 46 5.91 -3.19 -31.67
N PHE A 47 5.98 -3.31 -30.34
CA PHE A 47 5.45 -2.33 -29.39
C PHE A 47 6.40 -2.28 -28.19
N THR A 48 7.13 -1.18 -28.06
CA THR A 48 8.24 -1.01 -27.11
C THR A 48 8.11 0.29 -26.34
N LYS A 49 8.88 0.42 -25.25
CA LYS A 49 8.94 1.62 -24.40
C LYS A 49 10.39 1.99 -24.12
N SER A 50 10.67 3.28 -23.94
CA SER A 50 12.03 3.81 -23.72
C SER A 50 12.61 3.48 -22.33
N GLY A 51 11.79 3.03 -21.37
CA GLY A 51 12.22 2.66 -20.03
C GLY A 51 11.14 1.92 -19.24
N ASP A 52 11.53 1.32 -18.12
CA ASP A 52 10.64 0.49 -17.29
C ASP A 52 9.93 1.25 -16.15
N ARG A 53 10.28 2.52 -15.96
CA ARG A 53 9.74 3.36 -14.90
C ARG A 53 9.26 4.70 -15.45
N LEU A 54 8.08 5.12 -15.00
CA LEU A 54 7.59 6.49 -15.12
C LEU A 54 7.71 7.14 -13.74
N THR A 55 8.28 8.33 -13.67
CA THR A 55 8.45 9.10 -12.43
C THR A 55 8.02 10.55 -12.64
N PRO A 56 7.88 11.38 -11.60
CA PRO A 56 7.52 12.80 -11.76
C PRO A 56 8.48 13.58 -12.67
N THR A 57 9.74 13.17 -12.77
CA THR A 57 10.77 13.85 -13.57
C THR A 57 11.12 13.14 -14.88
N LEU A 58 10.63 11.91 -15.08
CA LEU A 58 10.90 11.11 -16.27
C LEU A 58 9.62 10.84 -17.06
N SER A 59 9.70 10.97 -18.38
CA SER A 59 8.64 10.53 -19.30
C SER A 59 9.05 9.23 -19.99
N VAL A 60 8.05 8.45 -20.42
CA VAL A 60 8.26 7.21 -21.19
C VAL A 60 7.69 7.38 -22.59
N THR A 61 8.52 7.14 -23.60
CA THR A 61 8.06 7.11 -25.00
C THR A 61 7.74 5.67 -25.37
N PHE A 62 6.50 5.46 -25.80
CA PHE A 62 6.04 4.23 -26.43
C PHE A 62 6.25 4.35 -27.94
N GLU A 63 6.77 3.30 -28.56
CA GLU A 63 6.97 3.22 -30.01
C GLU A 63 6.33 1.95 -30.55
N ALA A 64 5.65 2.07 -31.68
CA ALA A 64 5.02 0.93 -32.35
C ALA A 64 5.35 0.93 -33.85
N THR A 65 5.70 -0.24 -34.38
CA THR A 65 5.76 -0.50 -35.82
C THR A 65 4.53 -1.32 -36.21
N ILE A 66 3.72 -0.75 -37.11
CA ILE A 66 2.44 -1.29 -37.55
C ILE A 66 2.50 -1.54 -39.05
N SER A 67 1.83 -2.60 -39.50
CA SER A 67 1.61 -2.91 -40.90
C SER A 67 0.14 -3.27 -41.11
N ASP A 68 -0.39 -3.00 -42.29
CA ASP A 68 -1.76 -3.32 -42.66
C ASP A 68 -1.79 -4.04 -44.02
N PRO A 69 -2.51 -5.17 -44.16
CA PRO A 69 -2.66 -5.89 -45.44
C PRO A 69 -3.25 -5.03 -46.58
N GLN A 70 -4.07 -4.03 -46.26
CA GLN A 70 -4.70 -3.10 -47.20
C GLN A 70 -3.85 -1.83 -47.44
N GLY A 71 -2.72 -1.70 -46.74
CA GLY A 71 -1.82 -0.57 -46.81
C GLY A 71 -1.96 0.35 -45.60
N ILE A 72 -0.85 0.99 -45.18
CA ILE A 72 -0.81 1.76 -43.94
C ILE A 72 -1.71 3.00 -43.95
N ASP A 73 -2.05 3.51 -45.13
CA ASP A 73 -3.02 4.60 -45.33
C ASP A 73 -4.46 4.22 -44.91
N ASP A 74 -4.69 2.94 -44.60
CA ASP A 74 -5.95 2.45 -44.05
C ASP A 74 -6.02 2.54 -42.52
N ILE A 75 -4.90 2.75 -41.82
CA ILE A 75 -4.92 2.94 -40.37
C ILE A 75 -5.57 4.28 -40.01
N VAL A 76 -6.71 4.22 -39.31
CA VAL A 76 -7.47 5.42 -38.91
C VAL A 76 -7.17 5.84 -37.47
N SER A 77 -6.71 4.93 -36.62
CA SER A 77 -6.45 5.23 -35.22
C SER A 77 -5.35 4.36 -34.62
N VAL A 78 -4.46 5.02 -33.86
CA VAL A 78 -3.46 4.37 -33.01
C VAL A 78 -3.49 5.04 -31.64
N LYS A 79 -3.88 4.31 -30.60
CA LYS A 79 -4.12 4.87 -29.25
C LYS A 79 -3.39 4.09 -28.18
N LEU A 80 -3.03 4.81 -27.11
CA LEU A 80 -2.64 4.20 -25.85
C LEU A 80 -3.84 4.21 -24.90
N LEU A 81 -4.20 3.04 -24.38
CA LEU A 81 -5.33 2.81 -23.49
C LEU A 81 -4.86 2.16 -22.19
N ASP A 82 -5.67 2.28 -21.15
CA ASP A 82 -5.66 1.37 -19.99
C ASP A 82 -6.42 0.08 -20.35
N VAL A 83 -6.30 -0.95 -19.51
CA VAL A 83 -6.97 -2.25 -19.69
C VAL A 83 -8.49 -2.16 -19.65
N ASP A 84 -9.05 -1.11 -19.05
CA ASP A 84 -10.48 -0.83 -19.01
C ASP A 84 -10.99 -0.07 -20.26
N GLY A 85 -10.09 0.29 -21.18
CA GLY A 85 -10.38 1.05 -22.40
C GLY A 85 -10.25 2.57 -22.24
N THR A 86 -9.92 3.09 -21.06
CA THR A 86 -9.70 4.52 -20.85
C THR A 86 -8.49 5.00 -21.65
N SER A 87 -8.63 6.09 -22.42
CA SER A 87 -7.58 6.55 -23.33
C SER A 87 -6.60 7.52 -22.68
N TYR A 88 -5.31 7.25 -22.82
CA TYR A 88 -4.21 8.18 -22.50
C TYR A 88 -3.96 9.16 -23.63
N GLY A 89 -4.15 8.76 -24.88
CA GLY A 89 -4.01 9.63 -26.05
C GLY A 89 -3.84 8.84 -27.35
N SER A 90 -3.61 9.59 -28.43
CA SER A 90 -3.29 9.02 -29.75
C SER A 90 -1.80 9.14 -30.02
N PHE A 91 -1.24 8.17 -30.73
CA PHE A 91 0.16 8.22 -31.17
C PHE A 91 0.33 9.20 -32.34
N ASP A 92 1.48 9.86 -32.38
CA ASP A 92 1.94 10.64 -33.52
C ASP A 92 2.63 9.73 -34.54
N ALA A 93 2.35 9.93 -35.82
CA ALA A 93 3.06 9.24 -36.89
C ALA A 93 4.47 9.86 -37.06
N LEU A 94 5.51 9.05 -36.93
CA LEU A 94 6.91 9.47 -37.13
C LEU A 94 7.35 9.26 -38.57
N SER A 95 6.98 8.12 -39.14
CA SER A 95 7.23 7.71 -40.52
C SER A 95 6.19 6.68 -40.93
N GLU A 96 6.25 6.22 -42.18
CA GLU A 96 5.34 5.20 -42.68
C GLU A 96 5.38 3.94 -41.80
N GLY A 97 4.25 3.63 -41.15
CA GLY A 97 4.10 2.48 -40.27
C GLY A 97 4.76 2.62 -38.89
N THR A 98 5.37 3.76 -38.55
CA THR A 98 6.01 3.98 -37.24
C THR A 98 5.33 5.10 -36.49
N TYR A 99 4.97 4.81 -35.24
CA TYR A 99 4.19 5.68 -34.38
C TYR A 99 4.85 5.83 -33.02
N ALA A 100 4.74 7.00 -32.40
CA ALA A 100 5.22 7.25 -31.05
C ALA A 100 4.21 7.99 -30.17
N PHE A 101 4.25 7.72 -28.87
CA PHE A 101 3.47 8.43 -27.86
C PHE A 101 4.32 8.63 -26.61
N THR A 102 4.47 9.87 -26.15
CA THR A 102 5.18 10.16 -24.91
C THR A 102 4.18 10.34 -23.77
N LEU A 103 4.29 9.48 -22.75
CA LEU A 103 3.53 9.57 -21.51
C LEU A 103 4.36 10.27 -20.43
N ASP A 104 3.80 11.34 -19.87
CA ASP A 104 4.34 12.00 -18.67
C ASP A 104 3.53 11.62 -17.42
N TRP A 105 4.13 11.85 -16.25
CA TRP A 105 3.53 11.53 -14.95
C TRP A 105 2.16 12.18 -14.73
N ARG A 106 2.04 13.46 -15.07
CA ARG A 106 0.81 14.25 -14.88
C ARG A 106 -0.31 13.64 -15.71
N ARG A 107 -0.06 13.30 -16.98
CA ARG A 107 -1.03 12.66 -17.86
C ARG A 107 -1.45 11.30 -17.35
N ALA A 108 -0.50 10.49 -16.88
CA ALA A 108 -0.80 9.19 -16.31
C ALA A 108 -1.73 9.29 -15.09
N HIS A 109 -1.49 10.30 -14.24
CA HIS A 109 -2.29 10.61 -13.06
C HIS A 109 -3.69 11.17 -13.40
N GLU A 110 -3.79 12.08 -14.35
CA GLU A 110 -5.06 12.70 -14.79
C GLU A 110 -6.05 11.66 -15.33
N VAL A 111 -5.55 10.64 -16.01
CA VAL A 111 -6.37 9.56 -16.57
C VAL A 111 -6.80 8.58 -15.49
N GLN A 112 -5.87 8.20 -14.62
CA GLN A 112 -6.13 7.28 -13.51
C GLN A 112 -5.22 7.63 -12.35
N ALA A 113 -5.79 7.74 -11.14
CA ALA A 113 -5.04 8.16 -9.96
C ALA A 113 -3.85 7.25 -9.67
N THR A 114 -2.70 7.86 -9.37
CA THR A 114 -1.44 7.15 -9.11
C THR A 114 -1.27 7.09 -7.60
N SER A 115 -1.74 6.00 -7.02
CA SER A 115 -1.59 5.70 -5.60
C SER A 115 -1.03 4.28 -5.46
N GLY A 116 0.03 4.12 -4.67
CA GLY A 116 0.74 2.86 -4.53
C GLY A 116 1.54 2.79 -3.24
N THR A 117 2.48 1.84 -3.20
CA THR A 117 3.44 1.71 -2.09
C THR A 117 4.77 2.35 -2.49
N GLN A 118 5.80 2.23 -1.64
CA GLN A 118 7.18 2.62 -2.01
C GLN A 118 7.69 1.91 -3.27
N ALA A 119 7.19 0.71 -3.58
CA ALA A 119 7.52 0.00 -4.81
C ALA A 119 6.88 0.62 -6.06
N GLY A 120 5.99 1.59 -5.89
CA GLY A 120 5.18 2.20 -6.93
C GLY A 120 3.84 1.50 -7.14
N VAL A 121 3.33 1.65 -8.36
CA VAL A 121 2.14 0.96 -8.88
C VAL A 121 2.44 0.47 -10.29
N GLU A 122 2.29 -0.85 -10.50
CA GLU A 122 2.39 -1.45 -11.82
C GLU A 122 1.08 -1.18 -12.60
N ARG A 123 1.21 -0.76 -13.85
CA ARG A 123 0.09 -0.60 -14.77
C ARG A 123 0.36 -1.26 -16.10
N THR A 124 -0.66 -1.93 -16.62
CA THR A 124 -0.65 -2.49 -17.98
C THR A 124 -1.25 -1.47 -18.94
N PHE A 125 -0.45 -1.05 -19.92
CA PHE A 125 -0.89 -0.20 -21.01
C PHE A 125 -1.22 -1.05 -22.24
N GLN A 126 -2.25 -0.65 -22.98
CA GLN A 126 -2.71 -1.34 -24.18
C GLN A 126 -2.61 -0.42 -25.40
N LEU A 127 -1.84 -0.84 -26.41
CA LEU A 127 -1.91 -0.27 -27.74
C LEU A 127 -3.20 -0.77 -28.42
N GLU A 128 -4.00 0.13 -28.97
CA GLU A 128 -5.09 -0.19 -29.88
C GLU A 128 -4.81 0.40 -31.25
N VAL A 129 -4.95 -0.44 -32.28
CA VAL A 129 -4.85 -0.05 -33.70
C VAL A 129 -6.15 -0.39 -34.38
N ILE A 130 -6.73 0.58 -35.10
CA ILE A 130 -7.99 0.45 -35.85
C ILE A 130 -7.74 0.88 -37.30
N ASP A 131 -8.23 0.09 -38.25
CA ASP A 131 -8.24 0.41 -39.68
C ASP A 131 -9.58 1.04 -40.14
N ARG A 132 -9.74 1.30 -41.44
CA ARG A 132 -10.95 1.96 -41.97
C ARG A 132 -12.17 1.06 -41.96
N ASP A 133 -11.96 -0.25 -41.97
CA ASP A 133 -12.98 -1.29 -41.98
C ASP A 133 -13.36 -1.76 -40.55
N ASP A 134 -12.87 -1.06 -39.51
CA ASP A 134 -13.14 -1.34 -38.09
C ASP A 134 -12.55 -2.68 -37.61
N HIS A 135 -11.43 -3.11 -38.20
CA HIS A 135 -10.65 -4.20 -37.63
C HIS A 135 -9.69 -3.68 -36.55
N HIS A 136 -9.63 -4.39 -35.43
CA HIS A 136 -8.82 -4.01 -34.27
C HIS A 136 -7.64 -4.95 -34.08
N THR A 137 -6.51 -4.41 -33.62
CA THR A 137 -5.45 -5.21 -33.02
C THR A 137 -4.95 -4.55 -31.75
N PHE A 138 -4.67 -5.38 -30.75
CA PHE A 138 -4.22 -4.97 -29.44
C PHE A 138 -2.85 -5.56 -29.12
N ASN A 139 -2.01 -4.79 -28.41
CA ASN A 139 -0.82 -5.28 -27.73
C ASN A 139 -0.73 -4.65 -26.35
N ARG A 140 -0.07 -5.32 -25.39
CA ARG A 140 0.03 -4.86 -24.00
C ARG A 140 1.48 -4.75 -23.56
N ILE A 141 1.75 -3.82 -22.67
CA ILE A 141 3.05 -3.65 -22.03
C ILE A 141 2.86 -3.11 -20.61
N ASP A 142 3.58 -3.66 -19.65
CA ASP A 142 3.53 -3.21 -18.26
C ASP A 142 4.55 -2.09 -18.03
N LEU A 143 4.24 -1.15 -17.14
CA LEU A 143 5.11 -0.05 -16.76
C LEU A 143 4.91 0.25 -15.27
N ASN A 144 6.01 0.43 -14.53
CA ASN A 144 5.93 0.77 -13.12
C ASN A 144 5.93 2.30 -12.93
N LEU A 145 4.93 2.82 -12.23
CA LEU A 145 4.85 4.24 -11.87
C LEU A 145 5.40 4.38 -10.45
N THR A 146 6.56 5.01 -10.32
CA THR A 146 7.32 5.12 -9.06
C THR A 146 7.71 6.56 -8.78
N CYS A 147 7.99 6.87 -7.52
CA CYS A 147 8.70 8.11 -7.18
C CYS A 147 10.18 8.04 -7.55
N ASP A 148 10.84 9.20 -7.53
CA ASP A 148 12.26 9.31 -7.88
C ASP A 148 13.17 8.70 -6.81
N THR A 149 12.74 8.74 -5.55
CA THR A 149 13.45 8.16 -4.41
C THR A 149 12.78 6.88 -3.93
N THR A 150 13.54 6.05 -3.20
CA THR A 150 13.04 4.76 -2.66
C THR A 150 12.32 4.89 -1.33
N SER A 151 12.44 6.04 -0.65
CA SER A 151 11.68 6.33 0.58
C SER A 151 10.26 6.80 0.27
N GLU A 152 10.05 7.33 -0.94
CA GLU A 152 8.75 7.84 -1.36
C GLU A 152 7.89 6.78 -2.05
N GLY A 153 6.57 6.91 -1.90
CA GLY A 153 5.61 6.25 -2.78
C GLY A 153 4.61 7.26 -3.35
N PRO A 154 3.96 6.93 -4.48
CA PRO A 154 2.99 7.82 -5.08
C PRO A 154 1.69 7.81 -4.27
N CYS A 155 1.25 8.98 -3.85
CA CYS A 155 -0.01 9.23 -3.17
C CYS A 155 -0.80 10.28 -3.94
N ASN A 156 -1.81 9.82 -4.67
CA ASN A 156 -2.66 10.64 -5.53
C ASN A 156 -1.82 11.55 -6.47
N GLY A 157 -0.81 10.96 -7.12
CA GLY A 157 0.06 11.67 -8.07
C GLY A 157 1.16 12.53 -7.44
N VAL A 158 1.25 12.61 -6.11
CA VAL A 158 2.33 13.31 -5.40
C VAL A 158 3.24 12.27 -4.74
N CYS A 159 4.55 12.50 -4.75
CA CYS A 159 5.50 11.66 -4.03
C CYS A 159 5.60 12.10 -2.57
N ILE A 160 5.39 11.15 -1.66
CA ILE A 160 5.41 11.37 -0.22
C ILE A 160 6.34 10.35 0.42
N ASP A 161 7.16 10.79 1.37
CA ASP A 161 8.07 9.93 2.15
C ASP A 161 7.27 8.98 3.04
N MET A 162 7.21 7.70 2.68
CA MET A 162 6.49 6.69 3.44
C MET A 162 7.30 6.08 4.58
N LEU A 163 8.57 6.46 4.73
CA LEU A 163 9.44 5.99 5.82
C LEU A 163 9.43 6.92 7.03
N GLN A 164 9.13 8.20 6.84
CA GLN A 164 9.25 9.23 7.87
C GLN A 164 8.02 10.14 8.01
N ASP A 165 7.10 10.16 7.05
CA ASP A 165 5.88 10.96 7.20
C ASP A 165 4.89 10.27 8.14
N ASP A 166 4.67 10.88 9.30
CA ASP A 166 3.71 10.43 10.32
C ASP A 166 2.27 10.34 9.81
N PHE A 167 1.93 10.99 8.69
CA PHE A 167 0.61 10.94 8.06
C PHE A 167 0.51 9.97 6.88
N ASN A 168 1.64 9.39 6.44
CA ASN A 168 1.71 8.49 5.30
C ASN A 168 2.63 7.29 5.57
N CYS A 169 2.63 6.80 6.81
CA CYS A 169 3.59 5.82 7.28
C CYS A 169 3.32 4.43 6.67
N GLY A 170 4.24 4.00 5.80
CA GLY A 170 4.12 2.75 5.04
C GLY A 170 3.08 2.76 3.91
N GLY A 171 2.36 3.86 3.72
CA GLY A 171 1.35 3.99 2.67
C GLY A 171 0.56 5.29 2.76
N CYS A 172 -0.15 5.62 1.69
CA CYS A 172 -0.92 6.86 1.61
C CYS A 172 -2.04 6.92 2.64
N ASP A 173 -2.19 8.08 3.29
CA ASP A 173 -3.21 8.36 4.30
C ASP A 173 -3.16 7.41 5.52
N LEU A 174 -2.01 6.77 5.76
CA LEU A 174 -1.76 5.94 6.94
C LEU A 174 -1.07 6.77 8.02
N ALA A 175 -1.87 7.49 8.79
CA ALA A 175 -1.37 8.24 9.92
C ALA A 175 -1.05 7.33 11.13
N CYS A 176 0.06 7.60 11.81
CA CYS A 176 0.36 6.95 13.07
C CYS A 176 -0.61 7.38 14.19
N SER A 177 -0.92 6.45 15.10
CA SER A 177 -1.85 6.68 16.21
C SER A 177 -1.34 7.78 17.15
N GLY A 178 -1.88 8.99 17.00
CA GLY A 178 -1.39 10.15 17.75
C GLY A 178 -0.40 11.02 16.98
N ALA A 179 -0.25 10.80 15.66
CA ALA A 179 0.35 11.75 14.74
C ALA A 179 -0.32 13.11 14.94
N SER A 180 0.37 13.98 15.67
CA SER A 180 -0.11 15.29 16.01
C SER A 180 0.65 16.28 15.15
N THR A 181 -0.03 17.31 14.66
CA THR A 181 0.65 18.43 14.00
C THR A 181 1.57 19.21 14.95
N ASN A 182 1.55 18.89 16.25
CA ASN A 182 2.47 19.43 17.24
C ASN A 182 3.73 18.53 17.30
N PRO A 183 4.90 19.03 16.85
CA PRO A 183 6.16 18.27 16.86
C PRO A 183 6.66 17.91 18.27
N ASN A 184 6.01 18.41 19.32
CA ASN A 184 6.34 18.14 20.72
C ASN A 184 5.42 17.14 21.42
N SER A 185 4.54 16.42 20.70
CA SER A 185 3.64 15.42 21.29
C SER A 185 3.96 14.04 20.70
N PRO A 186 4.93 13.30 21.27
CA PRO A 186 5.58 12.17 20.61
C PRO A 186 4.80 10.86 20.77
N LEU A 187 3.46 10.88 20.74
CA LEU A 187 2.71 9.64 21.00
C LEU A 187 2.98 8.57 19.94
N SER A 188 3.29 8.97 18.70
CA SER A 188 3.76 8.05 17.67
C SER A 188 4.55 8.77 16.57
N TYR A 189 5.58 8.14 16.01
CA TYR A 189 6.27 8.62 14.80
C TYR A 189 6.48 7.49 13.78
N CYS A 190 6.63 7.86 12.51
CA CYS A 190 6.93 6.94 11.43
C CYS A 190 8.43 6.68 11.34
N ARG A 191 8.80 5.40 11.31
CA ARG A 191 10.17 4.99 10.99
C ARG A 191 10.14 3.66 10.26
N GLU A 192 10.89 3.58 9.16
CA GLU A 192 11.03 2.34 8.39
C GLU A 192 9.67 1.78 7.93
N ALA A 193 8.76 2.69 7.54
CA ALA A 193 7.38 2.38 7.12
C ALA A 193 6.50 1.75 8.21
N LEU A 194 6.87 1.91 9.48
CA LEU A 194 6.11 1.43 10.63
C LEU A 194 5.88 2.56 11.62
N CYS A 195 4.69 2.59 12.20
CA CYS A 195 4.39 3.49 13.31
C CYS A 195 5.02 2.95 14.59
N HIS A 196 5.90 3.75 15.18
CA HIS A 196 6.47 3.52 16.49
C HIS A 196 5.73 4.37 17.50
N GLU A 197 5.19 3.74 18.54
CA GLU A 197 4.67 4.45 19.70
C GLU A 197 5.83 4.73 20.64
N VAL A 198 6.07 6.01 20.96
CA VAL A 198 6.90 6.34 22.12
C VAL A 198 5.96 6.24 23.29
N TYR A 199 6.00 5.10 23.98
CA TYR A 199 5.70 5.11 25.39
C TYR A 199 6.79 6.00 26.00
N GLU A 200 6.53 7.31 26.12
CA GLU A 200 7.16 8.09 27.18
C GLU A 200 6.96 7.20 28.38
N SER A 201 8.08 6.65 28.87
CA SER A 201 8.12 5.67 29.93
C SER A 201 6.95 5.98 30.83
N PHE A 202 5.95 5.08 30.85
CA PHE A 202 4.89 5.10 31.86
C PHE A 202 5.58 5.64 33.08
N ASP A 203 5.22 6.84 33.54
CA ASP A 203 5.97 7.48 34.61
C ASP A 203 6.05 6.41 35.68
N ALA A 204 7.19 5.74 35.81
CA ALA A 204 7.22 4.45 36.51
C ALA A 204 6.93 4.76 37.98
N ARG A 205 7.13 6.02 38.36
CA ARG A 205 6.65 6.65 39.56
C ARG A 205 5.13 6.67 39.68
N THR A 206 4.36 6.98 38.64
CA THR A 206 2.88 6.93 38.70
C THR A 206 2.36 5.50 38.77
N SER A 207 2.93 4.53 38.04
CA SER A 207 2.52 3.12 38.17
C SER A 207 2.97 2.50 39.49
N CYS A 208 4.19 2.78 39.95
CA CYS A 208 4.66 2.37 41.28
C CYS A 208 3.88 3.06 42.39
N THR A 209 3.56 4.36 42.28
CA THR A 209 2.75 5.08 43.28
C THR A 209 1.33 4.53 43.32
N ALA A 210 0.72 4.23 42.17
CA ALA A 210 -0.60 3.62 42.12
C ALA A 210 -0.61 2.18 42.69
N ALA A 211 0.43 1.39 42.41
CA ALA A 211 0.61 0.06 42.98
C ALA A 211 0.90 0.11 44.50
N CYS A 212 1.73 1.06 44.96
CA CYS A 212 2.02 1.27 46.37
C CYS A 212 0.76 1.71 47.13
N ALA A 213 -0.05 2.60 46.52
CA ALA A 213 -1.31 3.06 47.09
C ALA A 213 -2.38 1.96 47.16
N SER A 214 -2.43 1.04 46.18
CA SER A 214 -3.37 -0.10 46.23
C SER A 214 -3.02 -1.11 47.33
N LEU A 215 -1.75 -1.17 47.73
CA LEU A 215 -1.26 -1.92 48.89
C LEU A 215 -1.37 -1.14 50.22
N GLY A 216 -1.93 0.09 50.20
CA GLY A 216 -2.08 0.93 51.39
C GLY A 216 -0.80 1.67 51.82
N GLY A 217 0.24 1.68 50.98
CA GLY A 217 1.49 2.40 51.18
C GLY A 217 1.54 3.77 50.49
N THR A 218 2.53 4.58 50.85
CA THR A 218 2.89 5.83 50.16
C THR A 218 4.33 5.72 49.68
N CYS A 219 4.61 5.95 48.39
CA CYS A 219 5.98 6.05 47.91
C CYS A 219 6.69 7.26 48.56
N ASP A 220 7.92 7.08 49.03
CA ASP A 220 8.79 8.21 49.38
C ASP A 220 9.28 8.92 48.10
N HIS A 221 9.92 10.10 48.24
CA HIS A 221 10.41 10.95 47.15
C HIS A 221 11.33 10.22 46.15
N ASP A 222 11.91 9.08 46.56
CA ASP A 222 12.78 8.22 45.75
C ASP A 222 12.04 7.03 45.09
N GLY A 223 10.71 6.94 45.19
CA GLY A 223 9.92 5.89 44.53
C GLY A 223 9.95 4.53 45.24
N VAL A 224 10.44 4.47 46.48
CA VAL A 224 10.51 3.23 47.28
C VAL A 224 9.24 3.07 48.13
N CYS A 225 8.62 1.89 48.10
CA CYS A 225 7.54 1.53 49.01
C CYS A 225 8.10 1.17 50.39
N PRO A 226 7.55 1.69 51.50
CA PRO A 226 8.00 1.33 52.84
C PRO A 226 7.64 -0.14 53.14
N GLY A 227 8.62 -1.04 53.06
CA GLY A 227 8.46 -2.45 53.39
C GLY A 227 9.36 -3.40 52.61
N GLU A 228 9.79 -3.03 51.39
CA GLU A 228 10.72 -3.83 50.57
C GLU A 228 11.58 -2.94 49.67
N VAL A 229 12.74 -3.48 49.32
CA VAL A 229 13.71 -2.87 48.41
C VAL A 229 13.15 -3.00 46.98
N CYS A 230 12.69 -1.90 46.41
CA CYS A 230 12.64 -1.81 44.95
C CYS A 230 14.10 -1.66 44.48
N ASP A 231 14.77 -2.77 44.18
CA ASP A 231 16.06 -2.73 43.48
C ASP A 231 15.79 -2.26 42.05
N LEU A 232 15.73 -0.94 41.87
CA LEU A 232 16.04 -0.33 40.59
C LEU A 232 17.56 -0.39 40.48
N GLU A 233 18.08 -1.49 39.94
CA GLU A 233 19.48 -1.54 39.53
C GLU A 233 19.67 -0.46 38.47
N GLU A 234 20.26 0.66 38.89
CA GLU A 234 20.57 1.82 38.06
C GLU A 234 21.69 1.42 37.09
N GLN A 235 21.38 0.59 36.10
CA GLN A 235 22.29 0.35 34.98
C GLN A 235 22.41 1.64 34.20
N SER A 236 23.61 2.20 34.20
CA SER A 236 23.95 3.50 33.60
C SER A 236 23.40 3.62 32.17
N TRP A 237 22.55 4.62 31.96
CA TRP A 237 21.85 4.96 30.72
C TRP A 237 22.76 5.56 29.62
N ALA A 238 24.00 5.09 29.49
CA ALA A 238 24.97 5.63 28.54
C ALA A 238 25.11 4.82 27.23
N GLU A 239 24.53 3.62 27.11
CA GLU A 239 24.76 2.76 25.92
C GLU A 239 23.51 2.23 25.18
N TYR A 240 22.28 2.45 25.65
CA TYR A 240 21.08 1.91 24.98
C TYR A 240 20.12 2.99 24.48
N GLY A 241 20.52 3.70 23.43
CA GLY A 241 19.57 4.39 22.55
C GLY A 241 18.84 3.38 21.67
N ASN A 242 17.50 3.35 21.75
CA ASN A 242 16.55 2.51 21.01
C ASN A 242 16.29 1.10 21.58
N MET A 243 15.42 0.99 22.58
CA MET A 243 14.62 -0.24 22.77
C MET A 243 13.24 -0.05 22.13
N SER A 244 12.92 -0.91 21.17
CA SER A 244 11.60 -1.00 20.52
C SER A 244 10.83 -2.14 21.17
N LEU A 245 9.71 -1.84 21.84
CA LEU A 245 8.84 -2.85 22.43
C LEU A 245 7.86 -3.36 21.35
N ARG A 246 8.03 -4.60 20.89
CA ARG A 246 7.02 -5.28 20.06
C ARG A 246 6.05 -6.02 20.97
N VAL A 247 4.84 -5.48 21.15
CA VAL A 247 3.77 -6.18 21.87
C VAL A 247 2.86 -6.88 20.85
N PRO A 248 2.80 -8.22 20.81
CA PRO A 248 1.71 -8.90 20.10
C PRO A 248 0.41 -8.65 20.87
N LEU A 249 -0.55 -8.00 20.20
CA LEU A 249 -1.91 -7.81 20.72
C LEU A 249 -2.65 -9.16 20.75
N SER A 250 -2.46 -9.92 21.83
CA SER A 250 -3.38 -10.99 22.22
C SER A 250 -3.63 -10.94 23.72
N GLY A 251 -4.91 -10.73 24.05
CA GLY A 251 -5.58 -10.69 25.35
C GLY A 251 -4.79 -10.98 26.63
N CYS A 252 -4.93 -10.08 27.59
CA CYS A 252 -4.71 -10.33 29.01
C CYS A 252 -5.68 -11.42 29.49
N ASP A 253 -5.28 -12.68 29.37
CA ASP A 253 -5.63 -13.75 30.30
C ASP A 253 -4.80 -15.00 29.90
N ALA A 254 -3.89 -15.39 30.79
CA ALA A 254 -2.98 -16.54 30.74
C ALA A 254 -1.74 -16.44 29.82
N ILE A 255 -0.58 -16.15 30.43
CA ILE A 255 0.74 -16.50 29.88
C ILE A 255 1.19 -17.81 30.55
N PRO A 256 1.32 -18.94 29.84
CA PRO A 256 2.18 -20.03 30.28
C PRO A 256 3.65 -19.68 30.01
N GLU A 257 4.55 -20.09 30.92
CA GLU A 257 6.00 -19.91 30.84
C GLU A 257 6.54 -20.22 29.43
N ALA A 258 6.88 -19.18 28.67
CA ALA A 258 7.58 -19.33 27.41
C ALA A 258 9.08 -19.37 27.67
N THR A 259 9.70 -20.50 27.38
CA THR A 259 11.15 -20.63 27.31
C THR A 259 11.63 -19.97 26.02
N VAL A 260 12.30 -18.81 26.11
CA VAL A 260 12.90 -18.13 24.95
C VAL A 260 14.41 -18.10 25.11
N SER A 261 15.10 -18.73 24.15
CA SER A 261 16.54 -18.65 23.99
C SER A 261 16.93 -17.36 23.27
N GLY A 262 17.79 -16.57 23.89
CA GLY A 262 18.71 -15.65 23.21
C GLY A 262 18.07 -14.42 22.58
N GLU A 263 17.52 -13.53 23.39
CA GLU A 263 17.65 -12.06 23.29
C GLU A 263 16.97 -11.45 24.53
N SER A 264 17.69 -10.57 25.23
CA SER A 264 17.31 -10.09 26.55
C SER A 264 16.13 -9.12 26.45
N PHE A 265 14.98 -9.51 27.01
CA PHE A 265 13.86 -8.60 27.25
C PHE A 265 13.96 -8.07 28.67
N SER A 266 14.03 -6.76 28.84
CA SER A 266 13.78 -6.14 30.15
C SER A 266 12.27 -6.10 30.36
N SER A 267 11.69 -7.13 30.98
CA SER A 267 10.36 -7.00 31.55
C SER A 267 10.48 -6.27 32.88
N LEU A 268 9.68 -5.23 33.09
CA LEU A 268 9.54 -4.57 34.38
C LEU A 268 8.85 -5.56 35.33
N HIS A 269 9.61 -6.35 36.09
CA HIS A 269 9.05 -7.17 37.18
C HIS A 269 8.87 -6.27 38.39
N CYS A 270 7.63 -5.90 38.71
CA CYS A 270 7.27 -5.54 40.07
C CYS A 270 7.23 -6.85 40.86
N ASN A 271 8.35 -7.21 41.51
CA ASN A 271 8.35 -8.36 42.41
C ASN A 271 7.59 -7.94 43.67
N CYS A 272 6.44 -8.55 43.93
CA CYS A 272 5.66 -8.39 45.17
C CYS A 272 5.59 -9.71 45.94
N ASP A 273 6.59 -10.57 45.75
CA ASP A 273 6.72 -11.85 46.43
C ASP A 273 7.43 -11.62 47.77
N ASP A 274 6.67 -11.20 48.79
CA ASP A 274 6.83 -11.56 50.21
C ASP A 274 6.07 -10.61 51.16
N LEU A 275 4.78 -10.38 50.91
CA LEU A 275 3.93 -9.79 51.95
C LEU A 275 3.56 -10.87 52.98
N PRO A 276 3.93 -10.74 54.27
CA PRO A 276 3.29 -11.53 55.31
C PRO A 276 1.80 -11.17 55.33
N ALA A 277 0.95 -12.20 55.33
CA ALA A 277 -0.48 -12.01 55.55
C ALA A 277 -0.69 -11.15 56.80
N GLY A 278 -1.19 -9.93 56.60
CA GLY A 278 -1.50 -9.01 57.68
C GLY A 278 -2.55 -9.61 58.64
N PRO A 279 -2.66 -9.05 59.85
CA PRO A 279 -3.53 -9.55 60.91
C PRO A 279 -5.03 -9.51 60.56
#